data_AF-A0A9Q0WH83-F1
#
_entry.id   AF-A0A9Q0WH83-F1
#
_cell.length_a   1.000
_cell.length_b   1.000
_cell.length_c   1.000
_cell.angle_alpha   90.00
_cell.angle_beta   90.00
_cell.angle_gamma   90.00
#
_symmetry.space_group_name_H-M   'P 1'
#
loop_
_entity.id
_entity.type
_entity.pdbx_description
1 polymer ?
#
loop_
_entity_poly.entity_id
_entity_poly.type
_entity_poly.pdbx_seq_one_letter_code
_entity_poly.pdbx_strand_id
1 'polypeptide(L)'
;MFKFPPFLMLPEIEPWSFEQHVGEAVIIPAGCPYQIRNLKSCVSVVLDFLSPENVAECIQLIDELRQLPENHKAKVDSLEVKKMALHSISRAVKEIRDLTRAKASMDLND
;
A
#
# COMPACT_ATOMS: atom_id res chain seq x y z
N MET A 1 15.87 8.24 -8.35
CA MET A 1 16.74 7.06 -8.20
C MET A 1 16.49 6.36 -6.88
N PHE A 2 15.76 5.25 -6.96
CA PHE A 2 15.82 4.05 -6.12
C PHE A 2 17.22 3.73 -5.54
N LYS A 3 17.57 3.96 -4.27
CA LYS A 3 18.79 3.40 -3.65
C LYS A 3 18.42 2.45 -2.52
N PHE A 4 19.22 1.41 -2.32
CA PHE A 4 19.24 0.70 -1.04
C PHE A 4 20.34 1.33 -0.19
N PRO A 5 20.14 1.54 1.12
CA PRO A 5 21.23 1.96 1.99
C PRO A 5 22.34 0.89 1.95
N PRO A 6 23.61 1.28 1.82
CA PRO A 6 24.72 0.34 1.62
C PRO A 6 24.90 -0.66 2.77
N PHE A 7 24.29 -0.42 3.93
CA PHE A 7 24.31 -1.32 5.08
C PHE A 7 23.38 -2.53 4.95
N LEU A 8 22.52 -2.59 3.93
CA LEU A 8 21.63 -3.73 3.65
C LEU A 8 22.17 -4.68 2.55
N MET A 9 23.46 -4.59 2.20
CA MET A 9 24.09 -5.55 1.27
C MET A 9 24.37 -6.88 1.98
N LEU A 10 23.29 -7.60 2.32
CA LEU A 10 23.36 -9.02 2.68
C LEU A 10 23.62 -9.83 1.40
N PRO A 11 24.36 -10.95 1.47
CA PRO A 11 24.82 -11.71 0.30
C PRO A 11 23.72 -12.27 -0.61
N GLU A 12 22.45 -12.21 -0.20
CA GLU A 12 21.28 -12.70 -0.94
C GLU A 12 20.38 -11.57 -1.50
N ILE A 13 20.74 -10.29 -1.32
CA ILE A 13 19.92 -9.15 -1.75
C ILE A 13 20.51 -8.53 -3.02
N GLU A 14 19.76 -8.58 -4.12
CA GLU A 14 20.10 -7.89 -5.37
C GLU A 14 19.40 -6.52 -5.44
N PRO A 15 20.16 -5.41 -5.46
CA PRO A 15 19.58 -4.08 -5.52
C PRO A 15 19.18 -3.71 -6.95
N TRP A 16 17.97 -3.17 -7.12
CA TRP A 16 17.47 -2.67 -8.40
C TRP A 16 17.50 -1.14 -8.42
N SER A 17 17.96 -0.55 -9.53
CA SER A 17 17.97 0.91 -9.72
C SER A 17 17.45 1.30 -11.08
N PHE A 18 16.60 2.33 -11.11
CA PHE A 18 16.07 2.93 -12.33
C PHE A 18 15.86 4.44 -12.15
N GLU A 19 15.73 5.13 -13.28
CA GLU A 19 15.43 6.56 -13.35
C GLU A 19 13.94 6.74 -13.65
N GLN A 20 13.29 7.62 -12.89
CA GLN A 20 11.91 8.02 -13.13
C GLN A 20 11.92 9.35 -13.89
N HIS A 21 11.16 9.42 -14.98
CA HIS A 21 10.97 10.58 -15.82
C HIS A 21 9.59 11.24 -15.60
N VAL A 22 9.44 12.45 -16.13
CA VAL A 22 8.17 13.19 -16.04
C VAL A 22 7.07 12.41 -16.77
N GLY A 23 5.95 12.19 -16.09
CA GLY A 23 4.81 11.42 -16.61
C GLY A 23 4.84 9.94 -16.25
N GLU A 24 5.93 9.42 -15.67
CA GLU A 24 6.01 8.04 -15.22
C GLU A 24 5.45 7.87 -13.80
N ALA A 25 4.65 6.84 -13.61
CA ALA A 25 4.20 6.39 -12.30
C ALA A 25 5.05 5.19 -11.84
N VAL A 26 5.47 5.21 -10.59
CA VAL A 26 6.21 4.11 -9.96
C VAL A 26 5.35 3.54 -8.86
N ILE A 27 5.14 2.23 -8.90
CA ILE A 27 4.41 1.49 -7.86
C ILE A 27 5.43 0.70 -7.06
N ILE A 28 5.46 0.95 -5.75
CA ILE A 28 6.29 0.20 -4.81
C ILE A 28 5.39 -0.69 -3.96
N PRO A 29 5.58 -2.02 -3.96
CA PRO A 29 4.80 -2.94 -3.13
C PRO A 29 4.99 -2.69 -1.64
N ALA A 30 4.00 -3.11 -0.85
CA ALA A 30 4.08 -3.06 0.61
C ALA A 30 5.31 -3.84 1.12
N GLY A 31 6.01 -3.28 2.11
CA GLY A 31 7.18 -3.92 2.71
C GLY A 31 8.47 -3.85 1.88
N CYS A 32 8.43 -3.36 0.64
CA CYS A 32 9.62 -3.20 -0.18
C CYS A 32 10.45 -1.98 0.31
N PRO A 33 11.70 -2.16 0.77
CA PRO A 33 12.53 -1.04 1.16
C PRO A 33 13.03 -0.27 -0.08
N TYR A 34 12.98 1.06 -0.01
CA TYR A 34 13.40 1.93 -1.11
C TYR A 34 13.98 3.26 -0.62
N GLN A 35 14.80 3.91 -1.46
CA GLN A 35 15.33 5.26 -1.21
C GLN A 35 15.21 6.11 -2.46
N ILE A 36 14.80 7.37 -2.33
CA ILE A 36 14.71 8.28 -3.47
C ILE A 36 15.91 9.22 -3.47
N ARG A 37 16.57 9.33 -4.63
CA ARG A 37 17.54 10.38 -4.94
C ARG A 37 17.06 11.19 -6.15
N ASN A 38 16.93 12.51 -5.95
CA ASN A 38 16.57 13.47 -6.99
C ASN A 38 17.83 13.89 -7.75
N LEU A 39 17.86 13.62 -9.06
CA LEU A 39 19.01 13.97 -9.92
C LEU A 39 18.92 15.40 -10.47
N LYS A 40 17.70 15.96 -10.50
CA LYS A 40 17.36 17.32 -10.94
C LYS A 40 16.25 17.86 -10.04
N SER A 41 15.97 19.16 -10.10
CA SER A 41 14.80 19.75 -9.43
C SER A 41 13.51 19.12 -9.97
N CYS A 42 12.71 18.54 -9.10
CA CYS A 42 11.48 17.82 -9.45
C CYS A 42 10.40 18.03 -8.38
N VAL A 43 9.14 17.92 -8.80
CA VAL A 43 7.97 17.83 -7.91
C VAL A 43 7.36 16.45 -8.12
N SER A 44 7.19 15.69 -7.04
CA SER A 44 6.60 14.35 -7.06
C SER A 44 5.38 14.32 -6.14
N VAL A 45 4.31 13.66 -6.60
CA VAL A 45 3.16 13.33 -5.77
C VAL A 45 3.31 11.87 -5.36
N VAL A 46 3.20 11.60 -4.06
CA VAL A 46 3.24 10.25 -3.49
C VAL A 46 1.87 9.99 -2.87
N LEU A 47 1.33 8.81 -3.17
CA LEU A 47 0.06 8.35 -2.62
C LEU A 47 0.24 6.93 -2.10
N ASP A 48 -0.10 6.73 -0.84
CA ASP A 48 -0.19 5.40 -0.26
C ASP A 48 -1.61 4.86 -0.44
N PHE A 49 -1.72 3.62 -0.89
CA PHE A 49 -3.00 2.94 -1.06
C PHE A 49 -2.92 1.51 -0.53
N LEU A 50 -4.09 0.93 -0.24
CA LEU A 50 -4.23 -0.44 0.22
C LEU A 50 -4.98 -1.24 -0.84
N SER A 51 -4.27 -2.17 -1.49
CA SER A 51 -4.87 -3.17 -2.36
C SER A 51 -5.49 -4.31 -1.52
N PRO A 52 -6.63 -4.89 -1.92
CA PRO A 52 -7.23 -6.01 -1.19
C PRO A 52 -6.30 -7.23 -1.11
N GLU A 53 -5.44 -7.44 -2.12
CA GLU A 53 -4.49 -8.53 -2.20
C GLU A 53 -3.39 -8.45 -1.13
N ASN A 54 -2.96 -7.24 -0.76
CA ASN A 54 -1.87 -7.03 0.19
C ASN A 54 -2.35 -6.67 1.60
N VAL A 55 -3.67 -6.69 1.88
CA VAL A 55 -4.22 -6.33 3.21
C VAL A 55 -3.57 -7.15 4.34
N ALA A 56 -3.40 -8.45 4.12
CA ALA A 56 -2.83 -9.34 5.13
C ALA A 56 -1.37 -8.99 5.46
N GLU A 57 -0.54 -8.77 4.44
CA GLU A 57 0.86 -8.36 4.59
C GLU A 57 0.96 -6.98 5.27
N CYS A 58 0.15 -6.01 4.84
CA CYS A 58 0.11 -4.69 5.46
C CYS A 58 -0.29 -4.73 6.94
N ILE A 59 -1.18 -5.65 7.35
CA ILE A 59 -1.52 -5.85 8.76
C ILE A 59 -0.34 -6.41 9.56
N GLN A 60 0.44 -7.33 8.99
CA GLN A 60 1.63 -7.85 9.66
C GLN A 60 2.67 -6.74 9.84
N LEU A 61 2.96 -5.99 8.77
CA LEU A 61 3.90 -4.86 8.79
C LEU A 61 3.50 -3.79 9.81
N ILE A 62 2.20 -3.48 9.94
CA ILE A 62 1.72 -2.51 10.94
C ILE A 62 1.90 -3.02 12.37
N ASP A 63 1.75 -4.33 12.59
CA ASP A 63 1.93 -4.95 13.89
C ASP A 63 3.41 -5.04 14.29
N GLU A 64 4.33 -5.19 13.32
CA GLU A 64 5.77 -5.01 13.53
C GLU A 64 6.14 -3.56 13.84
N LEU A 65 5.60 -2.61 13.07
CA LEU A 65 5.85 -1.17 13.27
C LEU A 65 5.43 -0.69 14.66
N ARG A 66 4.36 -1.27 15.23
CA ARG A 66 3.90 -0.96 16.59
C ARG A 66 4.90 -1.33 17.68
N GLN A 67 5.76 -2.30 17.43
CA GLN A 67 6.81 -2.73 18.37
C GLN A 67 7.95 -1.71 18.45
N LEU A 68 8.03 -0.75 17.52
CA LEU A 68 9.03 0.30 17.55
C LEU A 68 8.80 1.27 18.74
N PRO A 69 9.87 1.89 19.25
CA PRO A 69 9.80 2.90 20.30
C PRO A 69 8.82 4.04 19.94
N GLU A 70 8.18 4.65 20.95
CA GLU A 70 7.15 5.66 20.73
C GLU A 70 7.61 6.87 19.92
N ASN A 71 8.88 7.26 20.07
CA ASN A 71 9.46 8.41 19.37
C ASN A 71 10.06 8.04 18.00
N HIS A 72 9.82 6.83 17.49
CA HIS A 72 10.35 6.42 16.20
C HIS A 72 9.54 7.05 15.05
N LYS A 73 10.21 7.77 14.15
CA LYS A 73 9.58 8.49 13.03
C LYS A 73 8.62 7.61 12.21
N ALA A 74 8.98 6.35 11.97
CA ALA A 74 8.14 5.44 11.20
C ALA A 74 6.78 5.14 11.86
N LYS A 75 6.65 5.30 13.19
CA LYS A 75 5.39 5.05 13.93
C LYS A 75 4.37 6.19 13.75
N VAL A 76 4.83 7.39 13.39
CA VAL A 76 4.01 8.60 13.24
C VAL A 76 3.16 8.55 11.96
N ASP A 77 3.69 7.97 10.89
CA ASP A 77 3.06 7.94 9.56
C ASP A 77 2.36 6.58 9.25
N SER A 78 1.89 5.89 10.29
CA SER A 78 1.26 4.57 10.17
C SER A 78 -0.16 4.67 9.59
N LEU A 79 -0.39 4.17 8.37
CA LEU A 79 -1.74 3.99 7.81
C LEU A 79 -2.63 3.15 8.75
N GLU A 80 -3.89 3.56 8.92
CA GLU A 80 -4.91 2.80 9.68
C GLU A 80 -5.44 1.59 8.88
N VAL A 81 -4.53 0.70 8.46
CA VAL A 81 -4.80 -0.44 7.56
C VAL A 81 -6.03 -1.25 7.99
N LYS A 82 -6.12 -1.58 9.29
CA LYS A 82 -7.24 -2.38 9.84
C LYS A 82 -8.60 -1.69 9.65
N LYS A 83 -8.64 -0.36 9.79
CA LYS A 83 -9.86 0.45 9.63
C LYS A 83 -10.24 0.59 8.16
N MET A 84 -9.26 0.85 7.30
CA MET A 84 -9.47 0.89 5.85
C MET A 84 -10.02 -0.45 5.34
N ALA A 85 -9.42 -1.57 5.75
CA ALA A 85 -9.89 -2.90 5.38
C ALA A 85 -11.34 -3.16 5.85
N LEU A 86 -11.67 -2.80 7.10
CA LEU A 86 -13.02 -2.95 7.64
C LEU A 86 -14.06 -2.16 6.82
N HIS A 87 -13.78 -0.90 6.50
CA HIS A 87 -14.69 -0.07 5.70
C HIS A 87 -14.83 -0.59 4.27
N SER A 88 -13.74 -1.01 3.64
CA SER A 88 -13.76 -1.60 2.30
C SER A 88 -14.60 -2.88 2.25
N ILE A 89 -14.44 -3.78 3.22
CA ILE A 89 -15.24 -5.02 3.30
C ILE A 89 -16.72 -4.68 3.55
N SER A 90 -17.01 -3.78 4.49
CA SER A 90 -18.40 -3.36 4.79
C SER A 90 -19.09 -2.79 3.55
N ARG A 91 -18.37 -1.97 2.78
CA ARG A 91 -18.85 -1.41 1.53
C ARG A 91 -19.09 -2.50 0.48
N ALA A 92 -18.14 -3.42 0.28
CA ALA A 92 -18.30 -4.52 -0.66
C ALA A 92 -19.50 -5.42 -0.32
N VAL A 93 -19.68 -5.75 0.97
CA VAL A 93 -20.83 -6.54 1.44
C VAL A 93 -22.15 -5.80 1.18
N LYS A 94 -22.19 -4.49 1.38
CA LYS A 94 -23.37 -3.67 1.07
C LYS A 94 -23.69 -3.71 -0.42
N GLU A 95 -22.70 -3.45 -1.28
CA GLU A 95 -22.85 -3.47 -2.73
C GLU A 95 -23.35 -4.84 -3.24
N ILE A 96 -22.79 -5.95 -2.74
CA ILE A 96 -23.23 -7.30 -3.08
C ILE A 96 -24.70 -7.54 -2.67
N ARG A 97 -25.10 -7.10 -1.47
CA ARG A 97 -26.48 -7.25 -0.99
C ARG A 97 -27.47 -6.47 -1.85
N ASP A 98 -27.11 -5.24 -2.23
CA ASP A 98 -27.95 -4.38 -3.05
C ASP A 98 -28.12 -4.98 -4.45
N LEU A 99 -27.04 -5.49 -5.06
CA LEU A 99 -27.08 -6.20 -6.35
C LEU A 99 -27.90 -7.49 -6.28
N THR A 100 -27.77 -8.26 -5.20
CA THR A 100 -28.52 -9.52 -5.02
C THR A 100 -30.02 -9.26 -4.89
N ARG A 101 -30.42 -8.19 -4.17
CA ARG A 101 -31.81 -7.77 -4.06
C ARG A 101 -32.38 -7.28 -5.38
N ALA A 102 -31.61 -6.47 -6.13
CA ALA A 102 -32.01 -6.01 -7.45
C ALA A 102 -32.23 -7.19 -8.41
N LYS A 103 -31.32 -8.17 -8.41
CA LYS A 103 -31.45 -9.39 -9.21
C LYS A 103 -32.70 -10.19 -8.85
N ALA A 104 -32.94 -10.44 -7.56
CA ALA A 104 -34.14 -11.16 -7.12
C ALA A 104 -35.45 -10.46 -7.53
N SER A 105 -35.47 -9.12 -7.57
CA SER A 105 -36.63 -8.37 -8.07
C SER A 105 -36.81 -8.43 -9.59
N MET A 106 -35.75 -8.70 -10.36
CA MET A 106 -35.83 -8.90 -11.81
C MET A 106 -36.35 -10.31 -12.12
N ASP A 107 -35.90 -11.32 -11.37
CA ASP A 107 -36.32 -12.73 -11.53
C ASP A 107 -37.79 -12.99 -11.11
N LEU A 108 -38.43 -12.06 -10.38
CA LEU A 108 -39.84 -12.14 -9.95
C LEU A 108 -40.83 -11.47 -10.93
N ASN A 109 -40.33 -10.73 -11.92
CA ASN A 109 -41.12 -9.98 -12.90
C ASN A 109 -41.15 -10.63 -14.29
N ASP A 110 -40.58 -11.83 -14.43
CA ASP A 110 -40.61 -12.72 -15.62
C ASP A 110 -41.53 -13.92 -15.32
#